data_AF-A0A966DNN7-F1
#
_entry.id   AF-A0A966DNN7-F1
#
_cell.length_a   1.000
_cell.length_b   1.000
_cell.length_c   1.000
_cell.angle_alpha   90.00
_cell.angle_beta   90.00
_cell.angle_gamma   90.00
#
_symmetry.space_group_name_H-M   'P 1'
#
loop_
_entity.id
_entity.type
_entity.pdbx_description
1 polymer ?
#
loop_
_entity_poly.entity_id
_entity_poly.type
_entity_poly.pdbx_seq_one_letter_code
_entity_poly.pdbx_strand_id
1 'polypeptide(L)'
;MKWGHVQLLAWLPLAIPLAWALFALLRRRRRALAQLVDPALLGVLAPAWNPARAKSRLVLRVLALALLVLALARPQWGFRWEEVRRKGLDLVVALDTSRSMMAS
;
A
#
# COMPACT_ATOMS: atom_id res chain seq x y z
N MET A 1 -8.74 -17.56 6.71
CA MET A 1 -8.02 -16.31 6.37
C MET A 1 -8.23 -15.36 7.53
N LYS A 2 -7.17 -15.01 8.25
CA LYS A 2 -7.25 -14.12 9.42
C LYS A 2 -6.81 -12.73 8.99
N TRP A 3 -7.51 -11.70 9.46
CA TRP A 3 -7.17 -10.32 9.15
C TRP A 3 -6.56 -9.67 10.40
N GLY A 4 -5.45 -8.97 10.24
CA GLY A 4 -4.80 -8.27 11.35
C GLY A 4 -5.60 -7.03 11.79
N HIS A 5 -5.93 -6.16 10.83
CA HIS A 5 -6.60 -4.88 11.09
C HIS A 5 -7.77 -4.66 10.13
N VAL A 6 -8.83 -5.47 10.29
CA VAL A 6 -9.98 -5.44 9.36
C VAL A 6 -10.69 -4.07 9.31
N GLN A 7 -10.57 -3.29 10.37
CA GLN A 7 -11.15 -1.93 10.46
C GLN A 7 -10.55 -0.97 9.42
N LEU A 8 -9.32 -1.20 8.95
CA LEU A 8 -8.69 -0.38 7.92
C LEU A 8 -9.36 -0.54 6.55
N LEU A 9 -10.06 -1.65 6.32
CA LEU A 9 -10.82 -1.86 5.09
C LEU A 9 -11.99 -0.87 4.96
N ALA A 10 -12.53 -0.37 6.09
CA ALA A 10 -13.59 0.64 6.10
C ALA A 10 -13.12 2.01 5.58
N TRP A 11 -11.80 2.23 5.47
CA TRP A 11 -11.21 3.45 4.92
C TRP A 11 -11.03 3.40 3.41
N LEU A 12 -11.15 2.21 2.80
CA LEU A 12 -11.12 2.02 1.36
C LEU A 12 -12.14 2.90 0.60
N PRO A 13 -13.40 3.07 1.04
CA PRO A 13 -14.33 4.00 0.40
C PRO A 13 -13.89 5.47 0.43
N LEU A 14 -12.98 5.89 1.32
CA LEU A 14 -12.40 7.24 1.33
C LEU A 14 -11.49 7.48 0.10
N ALA A 15 -11.01 6.42 -0.55
CA ALA A 15 -10.31 6.50 -1.83
C ALA A 15 -11.22 6.99 -2.97
N ILE A 16 -12.53 6.75 -2.88
CA ILE A 16 -13.52 7.09 -3.91
C ILE A 16 -13.68 8.61 -4.08
N PRO A 17 -13.91 9.42 -3.03
CA PRO A 17 -13.99 10.87 -3.18
C PRO A 17 -12.65 11.47 -3.63
N LEU A 18 -11.50 10.90 -3.21
CA LEU A 18 -10.19 11.34 -3.69
C LEU A 18 -10.01 11.07 -5.19
N ALA A 19 -10.39 9.88 -5.66
CA ALA A 19 -10.37 9.52 -7.08
C ALA A 19 -11.32 10.42 -7.89
N TRP A 20 -12.52 10.69 -7.38
CA TRP A 20 -13.50 11.56 -8.01
C TRP A 20 -13.00 13.01 -8.11
N ALA A 21 -12.41 13.53 -7.03
CA ALA A 21 -11.82 14.87 -7.00
C ALA A 21 -10.68 15.00 -8.01
N LEU A 22 -9.76 14.04 -8.07
CA LEU A 22 -8.68 14.00 -9.06
C LEU A 22 -9.22 13.95 -10.49
N PHE A 23 -10.25 13.15 -10.73
CA PHE A 23 -10.90 13.05 -12.04
C PHE A 23 -11.62 14.35 -12.44
N ALA A 24 -12.30 15.00 -11.48
CA ALA A 24 -12.95 16.28 -11.68
C ALA A 24 -11.92 17.37 -11.99
N LEU A 25 -10.78 17.41 -11.29
CA LEU A 25 -9.68 18.33 -11.55
C LEU A 25 -9.12 18.15 -12.97
N LEU A 26 -8.93 16.89 -13.39
CA LEU A 26 -8.45 16.54 -14.72
C LEU A 26 -9.45 16.98 -15.81
N ARG A 27 -10.75 16.80 -15.58
CA ARG A 27 -11.80 17.28 -16.49
C ARG A 27 -11.87 18.80 -16.54
N ARG A 28 -11.77 19.49 -15.41
CA ARG A 28 -11.74 20.96 -15.35
C ARG A 28 -10.55 21.50 -16.12
N ARG A 29 -9.34 20.94 -15.94
CA ARG A 29 -8.15 21.30 -16.72
C ARG A 29 -8.36 21.12 -18.22
N ARG A 30 -8.94 19.99 -18.65
CA ARG A 30 -9.23 19.74 -20.07
C ARG A 30 -10.23 20.74 -20.64
N ARG A 31 -11.28 21.09 -19.89
CA ARG A 31 -12.28 22.08 -20.31
C ARG A 31 -11.70 23.49 -20.41
N ALA A 32 -10.88 23.90 -19.44
CA ALA A 32 -10.21 25.19 -19.47
C ALA A 32 -9.25 25.31 -20.67
N LEU A 33 -8.48 24.26 -20.95
CA LEU A 33 -7.61 24.21 -22.13
C LEU A 33 -8.41 24.29 -23.45
N ALA A 34 -9.56 23.62 -23.53
CA ALA A 34 -10.42 23.67 -24.71
C ALA A 34 -11.12 25.03 -24.92
N GLN A 35 -11.23 25.86 -23.88
CA GLN A 35 -11.77 27.22 -23.98
C GLN A 35 -10.70 28.25 -24.36
N LEU A 36 -9.43 27.97 -24.05
CA LEU A 36 -8.29 28.86 -24.32
C LEU A 36 -7.60 28.55 -25.65
N VAL A 37 -7.74 27.34 -26.17
CA VAL A 37 -7.02 26.87 -27.36
C VAL A 37 -7.99 26.13 -28.27
N ASP A 38 -8.07 26.58 -29.52
CA ASP A 38 -8.82 25.90 -30.57
C ASP A 38 -8.36 24.43 -30.69
N PRO A 39 -9.25 23.43 -30.69
CA PRO A 39 -8.88 22.01 -30.74
C PRO A 39 -7.93 21.64 -31.89
N ALA A 40 -7.94 22.40 -32.99
CA ALA A 40 -6.98 22.25 -34.09
C ALA A 40 -5.54 22.67 -33.70
N LEU A 41 -5.38 23.67 -32.84
CA LEU A 41 -4.08 24.16 -32.34
C LEU A 41 -3.52 23.29 -31.20
N LEU A 42 -4.36 22.58 -30.45
CA LEU A 42 -3.89 21.69 -29.37
C LEU A 42 -3.01 20.55 -29.88
N GLY A 43 -3.27 20.03 -31.09
CA GLY A 43 -2.43 19.02 -31.73
C GLY A 43 -1.04 19.56 -32.11
N VAL A 44 -0.95 20.85 -32.43
CA VAL A 44 0.30 21.53 -32.83
C VAL A 44 1.10 21.99 -31.60
N LEU A 45 0.43 22.52 -30.58
CA LEU A 45 1.05 23.04 -29.36
C LEU A 45 1.50 21.93 -28.38
N ALA A 46 0.81 20.79 -28.38
CA ALA A 46 1.12 19.67 -27.50
C ALA A 46 1.02 18.30 -28.20
N PRO A 47 1.85 18.04 -29.23
CA PRO A 47 1.82 16.78 -29.98
C PRO A 47 2.12 15.55 -29.10
N ALA A 48 2.84 15.74 -27.98
CA ALA A 48 3.13 14.68 -27.01
C ALA A 48 1.97 14.42 -26.01
N TRP A 49 0.90 15.22 -26.03
CA TRP A 49 -0.22 15.08 -25.11
C TRP A 49 -1.06 13.85 -25.46
N ASN A 50 -0.90 12.79 -24.68
CA ASN A 50 -1.70 11.58 -24.81
C ASN A 50 -2.76 11.51 -23.69
N PRO A 51 -4.06 11.74 -23.98
CA PRO A 51 -5.12 11.69 -22.99
C PRO A 51 -5.34 10.29 -22.40
N ALA A 52 -4.96 9.22 -23.12
CA ALA A 52 -4.99 7.85 -22.61
C ALA A 52 -3.89 7.61 -21.56
N ARG A 53 -2.69 8.18 -21.73
CA ARG A 53 -1.64 8.16 -20.69
C ARG A 53 -2.09 8.86 -19.41
N ALA A 54 -2.83 9.97 -19.52
CA ALA A 54 -3.37 10.64 -18.34
C ALA A 54 -4.42 9.78 -17.61
N LYS A 55 -5.27 9.06 -18.37
CA LYS A 55 -6.25 8.10 -17.81
C LYS A 55 -5.55 6.91 -17.15
N SER A 56 -4.54 6.32 -17.79
CA SER A 56 -3.80 5.18 -17.21
C SER A 56 -3.07 5.56 -15.94
N ARG A 57 -2.43 6.74 -15.89
CA ARG A 57 -1.80 7.27 -14.67
C ARG A 57 -2.81 7.44 -13.53
N LEU A 58 -4.03 7.90 -13.84
CA LEU A 58 -5.09 8.01 -12.82
C LEU A 58 -5.51 6.63 -12.30
N VAL A 59 -5.76 5.66 -13.19
CA VAL A 59 -6.13 4.29 -12.81
C VAL A 59 -5.04 3.64 -11.96
N LEU A 60 -3.77 3.78 -12.34
CA LEU A 60 -2.63 3.25 -11.59
C LEU A 60 -2.54 3.85 -10.18
N ARG A 61 -2.77 5.17 -10.02
CA ARG A 61 -2.77 5.82 -8.71
C ARG A 61 -3.88 5.30 -7.81
N VAL A 62 -5.09 5.11 -8.36
CA VAL A 62 -6.22 4.56 -7.61
C VAL A 62 -5.95 3.11 -7.21
N LEU A 63 -5.43 2.30 -8.14
CA LEU A 63 -5.08 0.91 -7.88
C LEU A 63 -3.99 0.78 -6.81
N ALA A 64 -2.94 1.60 -6.89
CA ALA A 64 -1.88 1.65 -5.89
C ALA A 64 -2.42 1.99 -4.49
N LEU A 65 -3.35 2.96 -4.39
CA LEU A 65 -3.99 3.30 -3.12
C LEU A 65 -4.82 2.13 -2.57
N ALA A 66 -5.59 1.45 -3.43
CA ALA A 66 -6.38 0.29 -3.03
C ALA A 66 -5.49 -0.86 -2.51
N LEU A 67 -4.37 -1.13 -3.20
CA LEU A 67 -3.40 -2.14 -2.78
C LEU A 67 -2.72 -1.77 -1.46
N LEU A 68 -2.41 -0.49 -1.23
CA LEU A 68 -1.86 -0.02 0.05
C LEU A 68 -2.83 -0.27 1.21
N VAL A 69 -4.11 0.05 1.04
CA VAL A 69 -5.14 -0.22 2.07
C VAL A 69 -5.26 -1.73 2.32
N LEU A 70 -5.23 -2.56 1.27
CA LEU A 70 -5.28 -4.01 1.40
C LEU A 70 -4.04 -4.55 2.15
N ALA A 71 -2.85 -4.04 1.83
CA ALA A 71 -1.61 -4.42 2.51
C ALA A 71 -1.64 -4.03 4.01
N LEU A 72 -2.17 -2.85 4.33
CA LEU A 72 -2.35 -2.38 5.71
C LEU A 72 -3.37 -3.21 6.50
N ALA A 73 -4.45 -3.68 5.85
CA ALA A 73 -5.42 -4.58 6.47
C ALA A 73 -4.80 -5.94 6.86
N ARG A 74 -3.62 -6.27 6.31
CA ARG A 74 -2.84 -7.49 6.59
C ARG A 74 -3.69 -8.77 6.49
N PRO A 75 -4.15 -9.16 5.29
CA PRO A 75 -4.74 -10.48 5.09
C PRO A 75 -3.67 -11.55 5.31
N GLN A 76 -3.94 -12.51 6.19
CA GLN A 76 -3.05 -13.62 6.52
C GLN A 76 -3.69 -14.94 6.07
N TRP A 77 -3.03 -15.60 5.13
CA TRP A 77 -3.31 -16.99 4.73
C TRP A 77 -2.44 -17.95 5.55
N GLY A 78 -2.91 -19.18 5.76
CA GLY A 78 -2.15 -20.20 6.50
C GLY A 78 -1.96 -19.92 7.99
N PHE A 79 -2.72 -18.99 8.57
CA PHE A 79 -2.69 -18.70 10.00
C PHE A 79 -3.10 -19.95 10.80
N ARG A 80 -2.21 -20.44 11.65
CA ARG A 80 -2.47 -21.51 12.61
C ARG A 80 -2.31 -20.96 14.01
N TRP A 81 -3.31 -21.20 14.86
CA TRP A 81 -3.19 -20.94 16.28
C TRP A 81 -2.32 -22.03 16.88
N GLU A 82 -1.20 -21.63 17.48
CA GLU A 82 -0.34 -22.52 18.24
C GLU A 82 -0.42 -22.10 19.70
N GLU A 83 -0.99 -22.98 20.53
CA GLU A 83 -1.02 -22.76 21.97
C GLU A 83 0.39 -22.94 22.52
N VAL A 84 1.08 -21.82 22.76
CA VAL A 84 2.35 -21.83 23.48
C VAL A 84 2.06 -22.17 24.93
N ARG A 85 2.16 -23.46 25.27
CA ARG A 85 2.23 -23.89 26.66
C ARG A 85 3.55 -23.39 27.23
N ARG A 86 3.47 -22.31 28.01
CA ARG A 86 4.59 -21.82 28.80
C ARG A 86 4.93 -22.88 29.84
N LYS A 87 5.88 -23.75 29.53
CA LYS A 87 6.56 -24.55 30.55
C LYS A 87 7.55 -23.63 31.26
N GLY A 88 7.45 -23.54 32.59
CA GLY A 88 8.54 -23.02 33.39
C GLY A 88 9.78 -23.86 33.09
N LEU A 89 10.88 -23.20 32.74
CA LEU A 89 12.14 -23.87 32.48
C LEU A 89 12.92 -23.89 33.79
N ASP A 90 13.06 -25.07 34.39
CA ASP A 90 13.99 -25.26 35.51
C ASP A 90 15.41 -25.27 34.92
N LEU A 91 16.07 -24.12 34.99
CA LEU A 91 17.45 -23.94 34.56
C LEU A 91 18.40 -24.39 35.67
N VAL A 92 19.05 -25.53 35.47
CA VAL A 92 20.18 -25.95 36.30
C VAL A 92 21.47 -25.50 35.61
N VAL A 93 22.18 -24.57 36.23
CA VAL A 93 23.49 -24.08 35.76
C VAL A 93 24.57 -24.93 36.42
N ALA A 94 25.21 -25.80 35.65
CA ALA A 94 26.40 -26.52 36.10
C ALA A 94 27.65 -25.74 35.68
N LEU A 95 28.48 -25.38 36.65
CA LEU A 95 29.77 -24.72 36.44
C LEU A 95 30.87 -25.78 36.63
N ASP A 96 31.56 -26.14 35.55
CA ASP A 96 32.73 -27.01 35.64
C ASP A 96 33.92 -26.22 36.19
N THR A 97 34.54 -26.72 37.26
CA THR A 97 35.72 -26.13 37.91
C THR A 97 36.95 -27.02 37.78
N SER A 98 36.92 -27.97 36.83
CA SER A 98 38.05 -28.85 36.53
C SER A 98 39.32 -28.05 36.21
N ARG A 99 40.50 -28.61 36.53
CA ARG A 99 41.81 -27.98 36.23
C ARG A 99 41.99 -27.67 34.74
N SER A 100 41.29 -28.36 33.84
CA SER A 100 41.23 -28.05 32.41
C SER A 100 40.50 -26.74 32.07
N MET A 101 39.65 -26.23 32.97
CA MET A 101 38.99 -24.92 32.83
C MET A 101 39.90 -23.76 33.30
N MET A 102 40.95 -24.05 34.10
CA MET A 102 41.97 -23.08 34.50
C MET A 102 43.11 -23.05 33.47
N ALA A 103 42.82 -22.58 32.27
CA ALA A 103 43.85 -22.19 31.30
C ALA A 103 44.05 -20.67 31.40
N SER A 104 45.08 -20.28 32.14
CA SER A 104 45.60 -18.89 32.18
C SER A 104 46.61 -18.66 31.07
#